data_AF-A0AAW0YAA8-F1
#
_entry.id   AF-A0AAW0YAA8-F1
#
_cell.length_a   1.000
_cell.length_b   1.000
_cell.length_c   1.000
_cell.angle_alpha   90.00
_cell.angle_beta   90.00
_cell.angle_gamma   90.00
#
_symmetry.space_group_name_H-M   'P 1'
#
loop_
_entity.id
_entity.type
_entity.pdbx_description
1 polymer ?
#
loop_
_entity_poly.entity_id
_entity_poly.type
_entity_poly.pdbx_seq_one_letter_code
_entity_poly.pdbx_strand_id
1 'polypeptide(L)'
;MGNKGTFAKRLEQQVTDSELLYHVIYLVFCVLGLSVHPFCYSVLLFDVVYREETLLNVMRSVTRNGWSIVLTAALALILVYMFSIIGYMFFRNDFIVDVTDNDIDWDTIQSHINKRVENYVSTSLSVRQKELETCEVGVDCTQDDHHVLDLRDLVEGITKEVMAEVEDAKEEACSTLLMCIVTTLNHGLRSGGGIGDILRPPSNKESLFAPRVIYDLLFFFVVIIIVLNLIFGVIIDTFADLRSEKQNSEEILKNSCFICGLTRSSFDNKAVNFEDHIKREHNMWHYLYFYVQVNVKDPTEFTGPESYVYTLVKDKDLNWFPRMRAMSLSIGETEGELNEVRCLNAKLDRTQALVDSLVYQLTELKDEMTKQQKYRNRRGILSTASNYNSHQYGSGAGMDTIQQYQ
;
A
#
# COMPACT_ATOMS: atom_id res chain seq x y z
N MET A 1 11.22 -28.79 -7.42
CA MET A 1 10.32 -29.57 -8.32
C MET A 1 9.61 -30.73 -7.62
N GLY A 2 10.32 -31.67 -6.97
CA GLY A 2 9.70 -32.86 -6.35
C GLY A 2 8.66 -32.55 -5.26
N ASN A 3 8.93 -31.59 -4.37
CA ASN A 3 8.04 -31.25 -3.26
C ASN A 3 6.73 -30.56 -3.70
N LYS A 4 6.77 -29.73 -4.76
CA LYS A 4 5.60 -29.00 -5.28
C LYS A 4 4.91 -29.70 -6.46
N GLY A 5 5.36 -30.92 -6.83
CA GLY A 5 4.76 -31.71 -7.90
C GLY A 5 4.80 -31.05 -9.29
N THR A 6 5.71 -30.10 -9.53
CA THR A 6 5.72 -29.31 -10.79
C THR A 6 6.08 -30.14 -12.03
N PHE A 7 6.53 -31.38 -11.86
CA PHE A 7 6.79 -32.35 -12.94
C PHE A 7 5.54 -32.75 -13.73
N ALA A 8 4.33 -32.61 -13.15
CA ALA A 8 3.09 -32.97 -13.83
C ALA A 8 2.62 -31.91 -14.85
N LYS A 9 3.27 -30.73 -14.89
CA LYS A 9 2.90 -29.62 -15.79
C LYS A 9 3.65 -29.72 -17.12
N ARG A 10 3.09 -29.11 -18.17
CA ARG A 10 3.72 -29.05 -19.51
C ARG A 10 5.02 -28.25 -19.44
N LEU A 11 6.05 -28.65 -20.20
CA LEU A 11 7.39 -28.02 -20.16
C LEU A 11 7.38 -26.49 -20.34
N GLU A 12 6.49 -25.95 -21.19
CA GLU A 12 6.33 -24.49 -21.34
C GLU A 12 5.90 -23.80 -20.05
N GLN A 13 4.95 -24.40 -19.32
CA GLN A 13 4.48 -23.89 -18.03
C GLN A 13 5.52 -24.04 -16.92
N GLN A 14 6.44 -25.01 -17.07
CA GLN A 14 7.53 -25.25 -16.13
C GLN A 14 8.60 -24.16 -16.24
N VAL A 15 8.93 -23.71 -17.46
CA VAL A 15 9.93 -22.65 -17.70
C VAL A 15 9.43 -21.27 -17.29
N THR A 16 8.11 -21.03 -17.32
CA THR A 16 7.50 -19.77 -16.87
C THR A 16 7.37 -19.65 -15.35
N ASP A 17 7.68 -20.69 -14.58
CA ASP A 17 7.57 -20.65 -13.12
C ASP A 17 8.70 -19.78 -12.53
N SER A 18 8.33 -18.65 -11.92
CA SER A 18 9.27 -17.66 -11.39
C SER A 18 10.18 -18.24 -10.30
N GLU A 19 9.66 -19.18 -9.50
CA GLU A 19 10.47 -19.87 -8.48
C GLU A 19 11.53 -20.75 -9.14
N LEU A 20 11.20 -21.45 -10.23
CA LEU A 20 12.18 -22.27 -10.92
C LEU A 20 13.26 -21.42 -11.58
N LEU A 21 12.83 -20.35 -12.26
CA LEU A 21 13.73 -19.43 -12.94
C LEU A 21 14.75 -18.81 -11.96
N TYR A 22 14.32 -18.46 -10.75
CA TYR A 22 15.21 -18.01 -9.68
C TYR A 22 16.31 -19.04 -9.35
N HIS A 23 15.93 -20.30 -9.13
CA HIS A 23 16.91 -21.37 -8.80
C HIS A 23 17.84 -21.69 -9.97
N VAL A 24 17.34 -21.61 -11.22
CA VAL A 24 18.18 -21.78 -12.42
C VAL A 24 19.19 -20.65 -12.54
N ILE A 25 18.77 -19.40 -12.35
CA ILE A 25 19.67 -18.24 -12.35
C ILE A 25 20.71 -18.37 -11.24
N TYR A 26 20.32 -18.81 -10.04
CA TYR A 26 21.24 -19.06 -8.93
C TYR A 26 22.32 -20.09 -9.33
N LEU A 27 21.93 -21.20 -9.97
CA LEU A 27 22.87 -22.21 -10.45
C LEU A 27 23.80 -21.66 -11.55
N VAL A 28 23.29 -20.83 -12.45
CA VAL A 28 24.12 -20.15 -13.47
C VAL A 28 25.18 -19.27 -12.80
N PHE A 29 24.81 -18.47 -11.78
CA PHE A 29 25.78 -17.66 -11.03
C PHE A 29 26.81 -18.51 -10.27
N CYS A 30 26.44 -19.69 -9.76
CA CYS A 30 27.38 -20.63 -9.17
C CYS A 30 28.42 -21.14 -10.19
N VAL A 31 27.98 -21.50 -11.41
CA VAL A 31 28.87 -21.96 -12.48
C VAL A 31 29.77 -20.81 -12.97
N LEU A 32 29.23 -19.59 -13.09
CA LEU A 32 30.01 -18.40 -13.43
C LEU A 32 31.03 -18.05 -12.35
N GLY A 33 30.70 -18.25 -11.07
CA GLY A 33 31.65 -18.08 -9.96
C GLY A 33 32.82 -19.06 -10.01
N LEU A 34 32.60 -20.28 -10.50
CA LEU A 34 33.65 -21.28 -10.70
C LEU A 34 34.49 -21.04 -11.96
N SER A 35 33.88 -20.54 -13.05
CA SER A 35 34.51 -20.48 -14.37
C SER A 35 35.10 -19.11 -14.73
N VAL A 36 34.51 -18.00 -14.25
CA VAL A 36 34.89 -16.63 -14.62
C VAL A 36 35.64 -15.93 -13.50
N HIS A 37 34.97 -15.65 -12.37
CA HIS A 37 35.56 -14.92 -11.25
C HIS A 37 34.79 -15.13 -9.92
N PRO A 38 35.48 -15.23 -8.77
CA PRO A 38 34.82 -15.42 -7.46
C PRO A 38 33.83 -14.33 -7.06
N PHE A 39 33.90 -13.14 -7.67
CA PHE A 39 32.97 -12.03 -7.42
C PHE A 39 31.51 -12.42 -7.68
N CYS A 40 31.22 -13.36 -8.58
CA CYS A 40 29.86 -13.83 -8.82
C CYS A 40 29.19 -14.44 -7.56
N TYR A 41 29.98 -14.95 -6.60
CA TYR A 41 29.45 -15.44 -5.33
C TYR A 41 28.84 -14.33 -4.47
N SER A 42 29.26 -13.06 -4.64
CA SER A 42 28.65 -11.94 -3.92
C SER A 42 27.18 -11.76 -4.24
N VAL A 43 26.76 -12.03 -5.49
CA VAL A 43 25.36 -11.92 -5.93
C VAL A 43 24.50 -12.99 -5.25
N LEU A 44 25.06 -14.16 -4.94
CA LEU A 44 24.32 -15.23 -4.25
C LEU A 44 23.91 -14.85 -2.82
N LEU A 45 24.58 -13.86 -2.21
CA LEU A 45 24.21 -13.36 -0.88
C LEU A 45 22.84 -12.67 -0.87
N PHE A 46 22.37 -12.18 -2.01
CA PHE A 46 21.02 -11.62 -2.12
C PHE A 46 19.90 -12.66 -1.89
N ASP A 47 20.21 -13.97 -1.87
CA ASP A 47 19.26 -15.04 -1.50
C ASP A 47 18.69 -14.85 -0.09
N VAL A 48 19.43 -14.19 0.81
CA VAL A 48 18.92 -13.85 2.16
C VAL A 48 17.61 -13.05 2.09
N VAL A 49 17.48 -12.15 1.10
CA VAL A 49 16.26 -11.34 0.92
C VAL A 49 15.07 -12.19 0.48
N TYR A 50 15.30 -13.23 -0.32
CA TYR A 50 14.24 -14.12 -0.79
C TYR A 50 13.83 -15.15 0.26
N ARG A 51 14.78 -15.62 1.08
CA ARG A 51 14.53 -16.58 2.16
C ARG A 51 13.76 -15.99 3.34
N GLU A 52 13.96 -14.72 3.62
CA GLU A 52 13.39 -14.06 4.80
C GLU A 52 12.15 -13.23 4.42
N GLU A 53 10.97 -13.66 4.88
CA GLU A 53 9.69 -13.00 4.56
C GLU A 53 9.66 -11.53 5.02
N THR A 54 10.34 -11.22 6.13
CA THR A 54 10.37 -9.85 6.66
C THR A 54 11.12 -8.89 5.72
N LEU A 55 12.27 -9.29 5.18
CA LEU A 55 13.05 -8.51 4.22
C LEU A 55 12.35 -8.39 2.87
N LEU A 56 11.68 -9.47 2.43
CA LEU A 56 10.89 -9.43 1.20
C LEU A 56 9.74 -8.43 1.31
N ASN A 57 9.10 -8.31 2.47
CA ASN A 57 8.06 -7.31 2.72
C ASN A 57 8.61 -5.87 2.68
N VAL A 58 9.83 -5.64 3.16
CA VAL A 58 10.50 -4.33 3.04
C VAL A 58 10.79 -4.00 1.57
N MET A 59 11.27 -4.96 0.77
CA MET A 59 11.44 -4.74 -0.67
C MET A 59 10.09 -4.49 -1.36
N ARG A 60 9.05 -5.22 -0.94
CA ARG A 60 7.71 -5.11 -1.51
C ARG A 60 7.08 -3.74 -1.27
N SER A 61 7.42 -3.02 -0.19
CA SER A 61 6.91 -1.66 0.02
C SER A 61 7.39 -0.72 -1.08
N VAL A 62 8.66 -0.82 -1.48
CA VAL A 62 9.22 -0.03 -2.59
C VAL A 62 8.67 -0.48 -3.95
N THR A 63 8.52 -1.78 -4.19
CA THR A 63 8.10 -2.27 -5.52
C THR A 63 6.59 -2.15 -5.77
N ARG A 64 5.73 -2.17 -4.74
CA ARG A 64 4.27 -2.16 -4.90
C ARG A 64 3.77 -0.87 -5.55
N ASN A 65 4.24 0.28 -5.08
CA ASN A 65 3.93 1.58 -5.69
C ASN A 65 5.15 2.15 -6.43
N GLY A 66 5.98 1.28 -7.02
CA GLY A 66 7.23 1.67 -7.69
C GLY A 66 7.01 2.69 -8.81
N TRP A 67 5.87 2.64 -9.52
CA TRP A 67 5.53 3.63 -10.53
C TRP A 67 5.40 5.06 -9.97
N SER A 68 4.81 5.19 -8.78
CA SER A 68 4.69 6.49 -8.09
C SER A 68 6.08 7.04 -7.74
N ILE A 69 6.97 6.17 -7.23
CA ILE A 69 8.37 6.54 -6.91
C ILE A 69 9.13 6.94 -8.18
N VAL A 70 8.93 6.24 -9.29
CA VAL A 70 9.57 6.59 -10.57
C VAL A 70 9.04 7.93 -11.09
N LEU A 71 7.73 8.21 -10.98
CA LEU A 71 7.16 9.50 -11.36
C LEU A 71 7.69 10.65 -10.50
N THR A 72 7.82 10.45 -9.19
CA THR A 72 8.36 11.47 -8.28
C THR A 72 9.86 11.70 -8.50
N ALA A 73 10.63 10.64 -8.80
CA ALA A 73 12.02 10.75 -9.22
C ALA A 73 12.16 11.45 -10.59
N ALA A 74 11.25 11.21 -11.52
CA ALA A 74 11.22 11.92 -12.80
C ALA A 74 10.92 13.42 -12.60
N LEU A 75 9.98 13.76 -11.71
CA LEU A 75 9.72 15.14 -11.31
C LEU A 75 10.96 15.78 -10.64
N ALA A 76 11.65 15.04 -9.77
CA ALA A 76 12.92 15.47 -9.16
C ALA A 76 13.97 15.79 -10.23
N LEU A 77 14.13 14.90 -11.22
CA LEU A 77 15.07 15.06 -12.32
C LEU A 77 14.72 16.30 -13.16
N ILE A 78 13.44 16.52 -13.49
CA ILE A 78 12.99 17.70 -14.23
C ILE A 78 13.29 18.99 -13.45
N LEU A 79 13.04 19.01 -12.13
CA LEU A 79 13.36 20.16 -11.29
C LEU A 79 14.86 20.42 -11.24
N VAL A 80 15.67 19.39 -10.97
CA VAL A 80 17.14 19.49 -10.99
C VAL A 80 17.64 19.99 -12.34
N TYR A 81 17.06 19.51 -13.44
CA TYR A 81 17.39 19.96 -14.79
C TYR A 81 17.09 21.46 -14.99
N MET A 82 15.94 21.94 -14.54
CA MET A 82 15.59 23.37 -14.59
C MET A 82 16.55 24.22 -13.77
N PHE A 83 16.89 23.81 -12.55
CA PHE A 83 17.88 24.50 -11.72
C PHE A 83 19.27 24.47 -12.37
N SER A 84 19.66 23.37 -13.01
CA SER A 84 20.95 23.23 -13.71
C SER A 84 21.07 24.19 -14.90
N ILE A 85 19.99 24.42 -15.66
CA ILE A 85 19.99 25.42 -16.75
C ILE A 85 20.18 26.83 -16.18
N ILE A 86 19.47 27.17 -15.10
CA ILE A 86 19.59 28.48 -14.45
C ILE A 86 21.01 28.67 -13.90
N GLY A 87 21.56 27.64 -13.26
CA GLY A 87 22.95 27.59 -12.80
C GLY A 87 23.96 27.80 -13.93
N TYR A 88 23.79 27.09 -15.05
CA TYR A 88 24.66 27.23 -16.23
C TYR A 88 24.57 28.61 -16.88
N MET A 89 23.40 29.25 -16.91
CA MET A 89 23.24 30.56 -17.54
C MET A 89 23.78 31.71 -16.68
N PHE A 90 23.62 31.66 -15.36
CA PHE A 90 23.93 32.80 -14.47
C PHE A 90 25.14 32.58 -13.55
N PHE A 91 25.44 31.33 -13.18
CA PHE A 91 26.41 30.99 -12.13
C PHE A 91 27.49 30.01 -12.61
N ARG A 92 27.71 29.89 -13.93
CA ARG A 92 28.66 28.93 -14.52
C ARG A 92 30.05 28.95 -13.86
N ASN A 93 30.57 30.15 -13.64
CA ASN A 93 31.93 30.36 -13.13
C ASN A 93 32.07 30.09 -11.61
N ASP A 94 30.96 29.87 -10.91
CA ASP A 94 30.96 29.60 -9.47
C ASP A 94 30.98 28.10 -9.14
N PHE A 95 30.81 27.24 -10.15
CA PHE A 95 30.92 25.77 -10.02
C PHE A 95 32.37 25.34 -10.06
N ILE A 96 33.05 25.58 -8.94
CA ILE A 96 34.45 25.24 -8.74
C ILE A 96 34.49 24.07 -7.76
N VAL A 97 35.04 22.94 -8.21
CA VAL A 97 35.15 21.72 -7.39
C VAL A 97 36.61 21.47 -7.11
N ASP A 98 36.92 21.16 -5.85
CA ASP A 98 38.26 20.76 -5.44
C ASP A 98 38.51 19.33 -5.95
N VAL A 99 39.57 19.14 -6.74
CA VAL A 99 39.92 17.86 -7.35
C VAL A 99 41.26 17.41 -6.79
N THR A 100 41.28 16.22 -6.19
CA THR A 100 42.53 15.55 -5.84
C THR A 100 43.00 14.78 -7.08
N ASP A 101 43.99 15.32 -7.79
CA ASP A 101 44.64 14.59 -8.87
C ASP A 101 45.37 13.38 -8.27
N ASN A 102 44.85 12.17 -8.51
CA ASN A 102 45.48 10.94 -8.03
C ASN A 102 46.66 10.51 -8.91
N ASP A 103 46.73 11.04 -10.13
CA ASP A 103 47.84 10.85 -11.06
C ASP A 103 48.72 12.12 -11.03
N ILE A 104 49.37 12.34 -9.89
CA ILE A 104 50.38 13.40 -9.76
C ILE A 104 51.55 13.03 -10.67
N ASP A 105 51.55 13.57 -11.90
CA ASP A 105 52.66 13.45 -12.82
C ASP A 105 53.85 14.26 -12.28
N TRP A 106 54.80 13.55 -11.65
CA TRP A 106 56.00 14.16 -11.07
C TRP A 106 56.85 14.91 -12.11
N ASP A 107 56.75 14.56 -13.39
CA ASP A 107 57.44 15.29 -14.47
C ASP A 107 56.86 16.69 -14.68
N THR A 108 55.53 16.83 -14.61
CA THR A 108 54.83 18.12 -14.68
C THR A 108 55.11 18.97 -13.43
N ILE A 109 55.10 18.37 -12.23
CA ILE A 109 55.50 19.07 -10.99
C ILE A 109 56.93 19.56 -11.08
N GLN A 110 57.86 18.71 -11.53
CA GLN A 110 59.27 19.05 -11.61
C GLN A 110 59.51 20.20 -12.61
N SER A 111 58.77 20.24 -13.71
CA SER A 111 58.79 21.36 -14.67
C SER A 111 58.34 22.68 -14.02
N HIS A 112 57.27 22.65 -13.20
CA HIS A 112 56.79 23.82 -12.48
C HIS A 112 57.79 24.31 -11.42
N ILE A 113 58.42 23.39 -10.68
CA ILE A 113 59.47 23.71 -9.70
C ILE A 113 60.67 24.36 -10.40
N ASN A 114 61.19 23.73 -11.47
CA ASN A 114 62.35 24.24 -12.21
C ASN A 114 62.11 25.65 -12.75
N LYS A 115 60.93 25.91 -13.31
CA LYS A 115 60.55 27.24 -13.83
C LYS A 115 60.47 28.30 -12.73
N ARG A 116 59.96 27.95 -11.54
CA ARG A 116 59.84 28.89 -10.40
C ARG A 116 61.21 29.18 -9.78
N VAL A 117 62.08 28.18 -9.70
CA VAL A 117 63.49 28.33 -9.29
C VAL A 117 64.26 29.20 -10.28
N GLU A 118 64.14 28.96 -11.59
CA GLU A 118 64.80 29.78 -12.62
C GLU A 118 64.40 31.25 -12.54
N ASN A 119 63.11 31.56 -12.37
CA ASN A 119 62.62 32.92 -12.22
C ASN A 119 63.15 33.61 -10.95
N TYR A 120 63.25 32.88 -9.83
CA TYR A 120 63.78 33.43 -8.58
C TYR A 120 65.29 33.71 -8.68
N VAL A 121 66.03 32.78 -9.29
CA VAL A 121 67.48 32.92 -9.54
C VAL A 121 67.77 34.06 -10.51
N SER A 122 67.01 34.20 -11.61
CA SER A 122 67.19 35.31 -12.56
C SER A 122 66.88 36.67 -11.93
N THR A 123 65.85 36.74 -11.08
CA THR A 123 65.46 37.96 -10.38
C THR A 123 66.52 38.35 -9.35
N SER A 124 66.99 37.42 -8.53
CA SER A 124 68.04 37.68 -7.52
C SER A 124 69.39 38.05 -8.15
N LEU A 125 69.77 37.43 -9.28
CA LEU A 125 70.96 37.81 -10.06
C LEU A 125 70.85 39.23 -10.61
N SER A 126 69.67 39.62 -11.13
CA SER A 126 69.45 40.98 -11.65
C SER A 126 69.51 42.06 -10.58
N VAL A 127 69.05 41.76 -9.35
CA VAL A 127 69.14 42.67 -8.19
C VAL A 127 70.59 42.83 -7.76
N ARG A 128 71.34 41.73 -7.65
CA ARG A 128 72.75 41.75 -7.26
C ARG A 128 73.63 42.47 -8.29
N GLN A 129 73.29 42.36 -9.57
CA GLN A 129 73.97 43.07 -10.65
C GLN A 129 73.69 44.57 -10.62
N LYS A 130 72.50 44.98 -10.18
CA LYS A 130 72.13 46.39 -9.97
C LYS A 130 72.80 47.01 -8.75
N GLU A 131 72.97 46.23 -7.68
CA GLU A 131 73.73 46.65 -6.49
C GLU A 131 75.23 46.83 -6.80
N LEU A 132 75.78 46.00 -7.70
CA LEU A 132 77.18 46.11 -8.13
C LEU A 132 77.46 47.34 -9.03
N GLU A 133 76.46 47.84 -9.77
CA GLU A 133 76.57 49.09 -10.55
C GLU A 133 76.56 50.35 -9.66
N THR A 134 76.16 50.24 -8.39
CA THR A 134 76.14 51.35 -7.42
C THR A 134 77.35 51.42 -6.48
N CYS A 135 78.34 50.53 -6.63
CA CYS A 135 79.55 50.54 -5.82
C CYS A 135 80.56 51.59 -6.35
N GLU A 136 80.75 52.68 -5.61
CA GLU A 136 81.81 53.66 -5.90
C GLU A 136 83.21 53.08 -5.64
N VAL A 137 84.16 53.45 -6.49
CA VAL A 137 85.55 52.94 -6.51
C VAL A 137 86.28 53.34 -5.23
N GLY A 138 86.52 52.37 -4.35
CA GLY A 138 87.39 52.54 -3.17
C GLY A 138 86.87 51.96 -1.85
N VAL A 139 85.68 51.37 -1.83
CA VAL A 139 85.13 50.67 -0.65
C VAL A 139 85.24 49.16 -0.87
N ASP A 140 85.82 48.43 0.07
CA ASP A 140 85.86 46.97 0.07
C ASP A 140 84.45 46.45 0.44
N CYS A 141 83.68 46.07 -0.58
CA CYS A 141 82.31 45.59 -0.42
C CYS A 141 82.23 44.10 -0.03
N THR A 142 83.31 43.50 0.49
CA THR A 142 83.36 42.05 0.79
C THR A 142 83.16 41.69 2.27
N GLN A 143 82.65 42.62 3.07
CA GLN A 143 82.30 42.38 4.46
C GLN A 143 80.87 42.82 4.74
N ASP A 144 79.93 41.86 4.62
CA ASP A 144 79.16 41.42 5.78
C ASP A 144 78.27 40.22 5.45
N ASP A 145 78.23 39.34 6.46
CA ASP A 145 77.19 38.41 6.84
C ASP A 145 76.77 37.27 5.91
N HIS A 146 77.11 36.08 6.40
CA HIS A 146 76.48 34.79 6.16
C HIS A 146 74.94 34.89 6.14
N HIS A 147 74.39 35.15 4.97
CA HIS A 147 73.21 34.44 4.49
C HIS A 147 73.53 33.97 3.08
N VAL A 148 74.36 32.92 2.98
CA VAL A 148 74.24 32.02 1.83
C VAL A 148 72.81 31.52 1.93
N LEU A 149 71.89 32.11 1.15
CA LEU A 149 70.58 31.52 0.92
C LEU A 149 70.86 30.10 0.48
N ASP A 150 70.63 29.14 1.38
CA ASP A 150 70.87 27.75 1.07
C ASP A 150 69.89 27.42 -0.04
N LEU A 151 70.39 27.19 -1.26
CA LEU A 151 69.55 26.85 -2.41
C LEU A 151 68.66 25.65 -2.06
N ARG A 152 69.11 24.80 -1.14
CA ARG A 152 68.35 23.68 -0.61
C ARG A 152 67.08 24.12 0.12
N ASP A 153 67.16 25.12 1.01
CA ASP A 153 66.01 25.61 1.77
C ASP A 153 65.00 26.35 0.86
N LEU A 154 65.51 27.08 -0.14
CA LEU A 154 64.67 27.72 -1.16
C LEU A 154 63.93 26.69 -2.01
N VAL A 155 64.63 25.67 -2.50
CA VAL A 155 64.02 24.59 -3.29
C VAL A 155 63.03 23.80 -2.45
N GLU A 156 63.32 23.54 -1.17
CA GLU A 156 62.38 22.87 -0.26
C GLU A 156 61.13 23.72 0.00
N GLY A 157 61.27 25.04 0.16
CA GLY A 157 60.15 25.97 0.28
C GLY A 157 59.26 25.99 -0.97
N ILE A 158 59.87 26.15 -2.16
CA ILE A 158 59.15 26.12 -3.44
C ILE A 158 58.47 24.77 -3.69
N THR A 159 59.14 23.67 -3.33
CA THR A 159 58.56 22.33 -3.47
C THR A 159 57.32 22.18 -2.60
N LYS A 160 57.36 22.65 -1.34
CA LYS A 160 56.19 22.64 -0.44
C LYS A 160 55.05 23.52 -0.97
N GLU A 161 55.35 24.70 -1.52
CA GLU A 161 54.36 25.57 -2.13
C GLU A 161 53.70 24.95 -3.37
N VAL A 162 54.51 24.38 -4.28
CA VAL A 162 54.00 23.75 -5.51
C VAL A 162 53.20 22.49 -5.17
N MET A 163 53.65 21.69 -4.21
CA MET A 163 52.87 20.52 -3.77
C MET A 163 51.53 20.93 -3.16
N ALA A 164 51.48 22.00 -2.36
CA ALA A 164 50.23 22.54 -1.83
C ALA A 164 49.31 23.09 -2.95
N GLU A 165 49.87 23.77 -3.96
CA GLU A 165 49.11 24.27 -5.12
C GLU A 165 48.51 23.14 -5.97
N VAL A 166 49.19 21.99 -6.08
CA VAL A 166 48.70 20.80 -6.80
C VAL A 166 47.64 20.06 -5.99
N GLU A 167 47.79 20.00 -4.67
CA GLU A 167 46.81 19.37 -3.77
C GLU A 167 45.50 20.16 -3.68
N ASP A 168 45.56 21.49 -3.85
CA ASP A 168 44.40 22.41 -3.86
C ASP A 168 43.93 22.78 -5.29
N ALA A 169 44.22 21.96 -6.30
CA ALA A 169 43.80 22.22 -7.66
C ALA A 169 42.26 22.25 -7.77
N LYS A 170 41.74 23.33 -8.34
CA LYS A 170 40.30 23.54 -8.49
C LYS A 170 39.89 23.51 -9.96
N GLU A 171 38.88 22.71 -10.28
CA GLU A 171 38.37 22.58 -11.65
C GLU A 171 36.96 23.16 -11.81
N GLU A 172 36.68 23.71 -13.00
CA GLU A 172 35.35 24.17 -13.37
C GLU A 172 34.44 22.98 -13.75
N ALA A 173 33.60 22.54 -12.82
CA ALA A 173 32.73 21.37 -13.01
C ALA A 173 31.50 21.61 -13.93
N CYS A 174 31.27 22.86 -14.37
CA CYS A 174 30.12 23.26 -15.18
C CYS A 174 30.57 23.90 -16.52
N SER A 175 31.51 23.29 -17.23
CA SER A 175 31.97 23.78 -18.55
C SER A 175 30.93 23.56 -19.67
N THR A 176 30.13 22.50 -19.57
CA THR A 176 29.02 22.18 -20.50
C THR A 176 27.72 22.00 -19.74
N LEU A 177 26.58 22.19 -20.42
CA LEU A 177 25.26 22.02 -19.80
C LEU A 177 25.08 20.60 -19.21
N LEU A 178 25.57 19.58 -19.92
CA LEU A 178 25.48 18.19 -19.46
C LEU A 178 26.31 17.96 -18.20
N MET A 179 27.55 18.47 -18.15
CA MET A 179 28.38 18.39 -16.93
C MET A 179 27.73 19.15 -15.78
N CYS A 180 27.11 20.31 -16.04
CA CYS A 180 26.40 21.05 -15.01
C CYS A 180 25.21 20.28 -14.42
N ILE A 181 24.45 19.56 -15.26
CA ILE A 181 23.35 18.70 -14.82
C ILE A 181 23.88 17.54 -13.97
N VAL A 182 24.95 16.87 -14.41
CA VAL A 182 25.55 15.76 -13.67
C VAL A 182 26.11 16.23 -12.33
N THR A 183 26.83 17.36 -12.30
CA THR A 183 27.38 17.97 -11.09
C THR A 183 26.26 18.36 -10.12
N THR A 184 25.18 18.98 -10.62
CA THR A 184 24.03 19.38 -9.80
C THR A 184 23.26 18.16 -9.27
N LEU A 185 23.12 17.10 -10.06
CA LEU A 185 22.46 15.86 -9.64
C LEU A 185 23.29 15.11 -8.59
N ASN A 186 24.60 14.97 -8.80
CA ASN A 186 25.47 14.22 -7.91
C ASN A 186 25.76 14.99 -6.61
N HIS A 187 26.36 16.18 -6.72
CA HIS A 187 26.76 16.96 -5.54
C HIS A 187 25.58 17.70 -4.94
N GLY A 188 24.65 18.22 -5.74
CA GLY A 188 23.51 18.98 -5.21
C GLY A 188 22.52 18.14 -4.41
N LEU A 189 22.25 16.89 -4.81
CA LEU A 189 21.34 16.01 -4.06
C LEU A 189 22.01 15.27 -2.89
N ARG A 190 23.32 15.02 -2.99
CA ARG A 190 24.07 14.21 -2.01
C ARG A 190 24.69 15.04 -0.89
N SER A 191 25.12 16.27 -1.19
CA SER A 191 25.59 17.22 -0.17
C SER A 191 24.38 17.72 0.60
N GLY A 192 24.32 17.41 1.90
CA GLY A 192 23.11 17.58 2.71
C GLY A 192 22.54 19.01 2.80
N GLY A 193 23.30 20.05 2.47
CA GLY A 193 22.85 21.46 2.40
C GLY A 193 22.39 21.91 1.02
N GLY A 194 22.38 21.03 0.02
CA GLY A 194 21.98 21.34 -1.36
C GLY A 194 23.14 21.86 -2.21
N ILE A 195 22.81 22.51 -3.32
CA ILE A 195 23.80 22.98 -4.30
C ILE A 195 24.65 24.16 -3.79
N GLY A 196 24.18 24.92 -2.80
CA GLY A 196 24.94 26.04 -2.23
C GLY A 196 26.27 25.64 -1.61
N ASP A 197 26.41 24.39 -1.16
CA ASP A 197 27.63 23.88 -0.52
C ASP A 197 28.77 23.59 -1.52
N ILE A 198 28.44 23.35 -2.80
CA ILE A 198 29.46 23.05 -3.83
C ILE A 198 29.90 24.28 -4.61
N LEU A 199 29.06 25.32 -4.68
CA LEU A 199 29.46 26.54 -5.35
C LEU A 199 30.30 27.42 -4.43
N ARG A 200 31.17 28.23 -5.03
CA ARG A 200 31.99 29.21 -4.30
C ARG A 200 31.09 30.14 -3.44
N PRO A 201 31.47 30.42 -2.18
CA PRO A 201 30.72 31.32 -1.31
C PRO A 201 30.73 32.75 -1.90
N PRO A 202 29.56 33.39 -2.07
CA PRO A 202 29.47 34.70 -2.72
C PRO A 202 29.96 35.81 -1.78
N SER A 203 30.50 36.89 -2.34
CA SER A 203 30.89 38.07 -1.57
C SER A 203 29.73 39.04 -1.39
N ASN A 204 29.61 39.68 -0.23
CA ASN A 204 28.56 40.67 0.06
C ASN A 204 28.60 41.91 -0.88
N LYS A 205 29.67 42.08 -1.67
CA LYS A 205 29.87 43.21 -2.59
C LYS A 205 29.41 42.92 -4.02
N GLU A 206 29.10 41.67 -4.34
CA GLU A 206 28.69 41.24 -5.67
C GLU A 206 27.21 41.55 -5.91
N SER A 207 26.87 42.09 -7.09
CA SER A 207 25.47 42.43 -7.45
C SER A 207 24.54 41.21 -7.50
N LEU A 208 25.11 40.02 -7.67
CA LEU A 208 24.41 38.73 -7.75
C LEU A 208 24.29 38.01 -6.40
N PHE A 209 24.71 38.63 -5.29
CA PHE A 209 24.63 38.03 -3.96
C PHE A 209 23.21 37.61 -3.56
N ALA A 210 22.23 38.52 -3.66
CA ALA A 210 20.87 38.24 -3.25
C ALA A 210 20.16 37.21 -4.17
N PRO A 211 20.24 37.31 -5.52
CA PRO A 211 19.74 36.27 -6.41
C PRO A 211 20.36 34.89 -6.14
N ARG A 212 21.65 34.84 -5.78
CA ARG A 212 22.33 33.60 -5.45
C ARG A 212 21.80 32.94 -4.18
N VAL A 213 21.68 33.70 -3.09
CA VAL A 213 21.13 33.18 -1.83
C VAL A 213 19.71 32.64 -2.04
N ILE A 214 18.87 33.34 -2.82
CA ILE A 214 17.52 32.87 -3.15
C ILE A 214 17.57 31.57 -3.96
N TYR A 215 18.46 31.47 -4.95
CA TYR A 215 18.64 30.26 -5.75
C TYR A 215 19.04 29.05 -4.87
N ASP A 216 19.99 29.21 -3.97
CA ASP A 216 20.47 28.15 -3.08
C ASP A 216 19.37 27.69 -2.10
N LEU A 217 18.64 28.65 -1.50
CA LEU A 217 17.53 28.36 -0.58
C LEU A 217 16.34 27.70 -1.29
N LEU A 218 16.00 28.14 -2.51
CA LEU A 218 14.95 27.53 -3.30
C LEU A 218 15.30 26.10 -3.69
N PHE A 219 16.54 25.85 -4.12
CA PHE A 219 17.00 24.51 -4.43
C PHE A 219 16.90 23.60 -3.19
N PHE A 220 17.41 24.05 -2.03
CA PHE A 220 17.38 23.29 -0.80
C PHE A 220 15.94 22.95 -0.35
N PHE A 221 15.04 23.95 -0.29
CA PHE A 221 13.68 23.73 0.17
C PHE A 221 12.85 22.89 -0.80
N VAL A 222 12.94 23.17 -2.10
CA VAL A 222 12.12 22.49 -3.10
C VAL A 222 12.65 21.09 -3.38
N VAL A 223 13.94 20.94 -3.67
CA VAL A 223 14.48 19.65 -4.15
C VAL A 223 14.83 18.72 -3.00
N ILE A 224 15.48 19.21 -1.94
CA ILE A 224 15.88 18.36 -0.81
C ILE A 224 14.72 18.17 0.15
N ILE A 225 14.15 19.25 0.69
CA ILE A 225 13.14 19.14 1.75
C ILE A 225 11.80 18.61 1.22
N ILE A 226 11.30 19.11 0.09
CA ILE A 226 10.00 18.67 -0.43
C ILE A 226 10.14 17.36 -1.22
N VAL A 227 10.95 17.35 -2.29
CA VAL A 227 10.94 16.22 -3.24
C VAL A 227 11.55 14.95 -2.67
N LEU A 228 12.71 15.02 -2.00
CA LEU A 228 13.35 13.82 -1.42
C LEU A 228 12.51 13.22 -0.28
N ASN A 229 11.93 14.06 0.60
CA ASN A 229 11.05 13.58 1.66
C ASN A 229 9.70 13.07 1.13
N LEU A 230 9.23 13.56 -0.02
CA LEU A 230 8.05 12.99 -0.67
C LEU A 230 8.32 11.55 -1.13
N ILE A 231 9.50 11.25 -1.68
CA ILE A 231 9.89 9.88 -2.04
C ILE A 231 9.87 8.97 -0.81
N PHE A 232 10.50 9.38 0.30
CA PHE A 232 10.44 8.62 1.55
C PHE A 232 9.01 8.52 2.10
N GLY A 233 8.21 9.58 1.97
CA GLY A 233 6.80 9.59 2.38
C GLY A 233 5.98 8.51 1.67
N VAL A 234 6.14 8.36 0.35
CA VAL A 234 5.48 7.30 -0.44
C VAL A 234 5.93 5.90 0.02
N ILE A 235 7.22 5.72 0.35
CA ILE A 235 7.74 4.44 0.86
C ILE A 235 7.18 4.12 2.25
N ILE A 236 7.05 5.12 3.13
CA ILE A 236 6.48 4.92 4.48
C ILE A 236 4.99 4.59 4.38
N ASP A 237 4.25 5.27 3.52
CA ASP A 237 2.82 5.02 3.29
C ASP A 237 2.56 3.60 2.78
N THR A 238 3.30 3.17 1.76
CA THR A 238 3.22 1.79 1.25
C THR A 238 3.61 0.73 2.28
N PHE A 239 4.55 1.03 3.16
CA PHE A 239 4.93 0.13 4.25
C PHE A 239 3.80 0.01 5.29
N ALA A 240 3.13 1.12 5.61
CA ALA A 240 1.95 1.12 6.49
C ALA A 240 0.78 0.34 5.87
N ASP A 241 0.55 0.47 4.57
CA ASP A 241 -0.47 -0.28 3.83
C ASP A 241 -0.23 -1.79 3.87
N LEU A 242 0.99 -2.24 3.56
CA LEU A 242 1.35 -3.66 3.59
C LEU A 242 1.18 -4.26 5.00
N ARG A 243 1.51 -3.49 6.03
CA ARG A 243 1.31 -3.92 7.42
C ARG A 243 -0.17 -4.06 7.75
N SER A 244 -0.99 -3.09 7.33
CA SER A 244 -2.44 -3.07 7.58
C SER A 244 -3.15 -4.21 6.83
N GLU A 245 -2.75 -4.48 5.58
CA GLU A 245 -3.29 -5.61 4.80
C GLU A 245 -2.96 -6.97 5.42
N LYS A 246 -1.71 -7.16 5.87
CA LYS A 246 -1.31 -8.38 6.59
C LYS A 246 -2.12 -8.55 7.87
N GLN A 247 -2.25 -7.49 8.66
CA GLN A 247 -3.01 -7.52 9.90
C GLN A 247 -4.49 -7.83 9.66
N ASN A 248 -5.13 -7.18 8.68
CA ASN A 248 -6.53 -7.45 8.31
C ASN A 248 -6.72 -8.89 7.81
N SER A 249 -5.79 -9.40 7.00
CA SER A 249 -5.85 -10.79 6.51
C SER A 249 -5.74 -11.80 7.66
N GLU A 250 -4.83 -11.56 8.61
CA GLU A 250 -4.72 -12.38 9.82
C GLU A 250 -5.95 -12.28 10.73
N GLU A 251 -6.57 -11.10 10.81
CA GLU A 251 -7.80 -10.88 11.56
C GLU A 251 -8.97 -11.65 10.95
N ILE A 252 -9.17 -11.56 9.63
CA ILE A 252 -10.21 -12.30 8.91
C ILE A 252 -9.99 -13.81 9.07
N LEU A 253 -8.76 -14.30 8.97
CA LEU A 253 -8.45 -15.72 9.15
C LEU A 253 -8.78 -16.24 10.55
N LYS A 254 -8.60 -15.40 11.59
CA LYS A 254 -8.88 -15.75 12.99
C LYS A 254 -10.35 -15.59 13.37
N ASN A 255 -11.03 -14.63 12.77
CA ASN A 255 -12.37 -14.20 13.19
C ASN A 255 -13.47 -14.61 12.21
N SER A 256 -13.16 -15.16 11.04
CA SER A 256 -14.16 -15.62 10.07
C SER A 256 -13.93 -17.09 9.70
N CYS A 257 -15.02 -17.85 9.53
CA CYS A 257 -14.94 -19.23 9.08
C CYS A 257 -14.65 -19.29 7.57
N PHE A 258 -13.63 -20.07 7.18
CA PHE A 258 -13.21 -20.22 5.77
C PHE A 258 -14.31 -20.72 4.82
N ILE A 259 -15.24 -21.55 5.29
CA ILE A 259 -16.27 -22.17 4.45
C ILE A 259 -17.53 -21.29 4.37
N CYS A 260 -18.12 -20.94 5.52
CA CYS A 260 -19.40 -20.23 5.54
C CYS A 260 -19.28 -18.71 5.60
N GLY A 261 -18.11 -18.15 5.92
CA GLY A 261 -17.89 -16.71 6.02
C GLY A 261 -18.48 -16.05 7.27
N LEU A 262 -19.07 -16.81 8.19
CA LEU A 262 -19.60 -16.28 9.44
C LEU A 262 -18.49 -15.81 10.37
N THR A 263 -18.73 -14.67 11.03
CA THR A 263 -17.81 -14.12 12.01
C THR A 263 -17.90 -14.87 13.34
N ARG A 264 -16.81 -14.87 14.11
CA ARG A 264 -16.73 -15.41 15.46
C ARG A 264 -17.84 -14.89 16.36
N SER A 265 -18.18 -13.61 16.22
CA SER A 265 -19.26 -12.95 16.97
C SER A 265 -20.66 -13.56 16.77
N SER A 266 -20.89 -14.27 15.66
CA SER A 266 -22.18 -14.92 15.39
C SER A 266 -22.41 -16.15 16.28
N PHE A 267 -21.34 -16.69 16.88
CA PHE A 267 -21.37 -17.85 17.77
C PHE A 267 -21.30 -17.45 19.25
N ASP A 268 -21.12 -16.16 19.55
CA ASP A 268 -21.15 -15.66 20.91
C ASP A 268 -22.57 -15.87 21.50
N ASN A 269 -22.64 -16.38 22.73
CA ASN A 269 -23.89 -16.73 23.43
C ASN A 269 -24.71 -17.86 22.78
N LYS A 270 -24.10 -18.68 21.91
CA LYS A 270 -24.72 -19.90 21.36
C LYS A 270 -24.12 -21.15 22.01
N ALA A 271 -24.82 -22.29 21.87
CA ALA A 271 -24.39 -23.56 22.45
C ALA A 271 -23.13 -24.14 21.80
N VAL A 272 -22.81 -23.73 20.56
CA VAL A 272 -21.66 -24.22 19.80
C VAL A 272 -20.60 -23.13 19.73
N ASN A 273 -19.38 -23.46 20.14
CA ASN A 273 -18.24 -22.55 20.09
C ASN A 273 -17.63 -22.47 18.68
N PHE A 274 -17.01 -21.34 18.35
CA PHE A 274 -16.41 -21.08 17.04
C PHE A 274 -15.29 -22.06 16.68
N GLU A 275 -14.46 -22.46 17.65
CA GLU A 275 -13.39 -23.43 17.43
C GLU A 275 -13.92 -24.82 17.09
N ASP A 276 -15.03 -25.23 17.69
CA ASP A 276 -15.67 -26.52 17.40
C ASP A 276 -16.35 -26.49 16.03
N HIS A 277 -16.97 -25.35 15.68
CA HIS A 277 -17.54 -25.11 14.35
C HIS A 277 -16.49 -25.31 13.24
N ILE A 278 -15.31 -24.70 13.34
CA ILE A 278 -14.25 -24.84 12.32
C ILE A 278 -13.67 -26.27 12.29
N LYS A 279 -13.50 -26.91 13.45
CA LYS A 279 -12.83 -28.22 13.51
C LYS A 279 -13.73 -29.38 13.12
N ARG A 280 -15.01 -29.34 13.52
CA ARG A 280 -15.95 -30.46 13.38
C ARG A 280 -16.98 -30.25 12.27
N GLU A 281 -17.55 -29.05 12.15
CA GLU A 281 -18.59 -28.78 11.14
C GLU A 281 -17.97 -28.34 9.81
N HIS A 282 -17.19 -27.26 9.82
CA HIS A 282 -16.62 -26.61 8.64
C HIS A 282 -15.10 -26.76 8.55
N ASN A 283 -14.65 -28.01 8.55
CA ASN A 283 -13.23 -28.32 8.36
C ASN A 283 -12.87 -28.30 6.87
N MET A 284 -11.97 -27.39 6.47
CA MET A 284 -11.52 -27.23 5.08
C MET A 284 -11.03 -28.54 4.43
N TRP A 285 -10.36 -29.41 5.20
CA TRP A 285 -9.81 -30.65 4.67
C TRP A 285 -10.88 -31.70 4.37
N HIS A 286 -11.95 -31.75 5.15
CA HIS A 286 -13.05 -32.68 4.89
C HIS A 286 -13.75 -32.37 3.56
N TYR A 287 -13.88 -31.10 3.18
CA TYR A 287 -14.39 -30.72 1.87
C TYR A 287 -13.47 -31.19 0.73
N LEU A 288 -12.15 -31.06 0.90
CA LEU A 288 -11.18 -31.55 -0.08
C LEU A 288 -11.24 -33.08 -0.22
N TYR A 289 -11.30 -33.81 0.89
CA TYR A 289 -11.42 -35.27 0.87
C TYR A 289 -12.70 -35.73 0.20
N PHE A 290 -13.83 -35.06 0.49
CA PHE A 290 -15.10 -35.34 -0.16
C PHE A 290 -15.06 -35.07 -1.66
N TYR A 291 -14.44 -33.97 -2.09
CA TYR A 291 -14.24 -33.67 -3.50
C TYR A 291 -13.42 -34.76 -4.22
N VAL A 292 -12.31 -35.20 -3.63
CA VAL A 292 -11.50 -36.30 -4.20
C VAL A 292 -12.31 -37.59 -4.24
N GLN A 293 -13.04 -37.92 -3.18
CA GLN A 293 -13.90 -39.10 -3.11
C GLN A 293 -14.94 -39.12 -4.23
N VAL A 294 -15.66 -38.02 -4.46
CA VAL A 294 -16.69 -37.92 -5.50
C VAL A 294 -16.11 -38.04 -6.92
N ASN A 295 -14.84 -37.67 -7.13
CA ASN A 295 -14.19 -37.80 -8.44
C ASN A 295 -13.61 -39.20 -8.70
N VAL A 296 -13.24 -39.95 -7.66
CA VAL A 296 -12.61 -41.28 -7.80
C VAL A 296 -13.62 -42.42 -7.67
N LYS A 297 -14.70 -42.21 -6.90
CA LYS A 297 -15.74 -43.22 -6.66
C LYS A 297 -16.57 -43.48 -7.91
N ASP A 298 -17.02 -44.72 -8.09
CA ASP A 298 -17.83 -45.12 -9.23
C ASP A 298 -19.22 -44.42 -9.19
N PRO A 299 -19.70 -43.86 -10.31
CA PRO A 299 -21.00 -43.17 -10.35
C PRO A 299 -22.20 -44.03 -9.96
N THR A 300 -22.11 -45.35 -10.07
CA THR A 300 -23.18 -46.28 -9.68
C THR A 300 -23.30 -46.48 -8.17
N GLU A 301 -22.25 -46.15 -7.41
CA GLU A 301 -22.22 -46.25 -5.95
C GLU A 301 -22.50 -44.93 -5.23
N PHE A 302 -22.85 -43.88 -5.99
CA PHE A 302 -23.18 -42.58 -5.40
C PHE A 302 -24.45 -42.66 -4.55
N THR A 303 -24.36 -42.11 -3.35
CA THR A 303 -25.53 -41.76 -2.55
C THR A 303 -26.26 -40.56 -3.17
N GLY A 304 -27.50 -40.32 -2.76
CA GLY A 304 -28.30 -39.18 -3.28
C GLY A 304 -27.56 -37.83 -3.20
N PRO A 305 -27.00 -37.44 -2.04
CA PRO A 305 -26.22 -36.20 -1.91
C PRO A 305 -24.91 -36.20 -2.73
N GLU A 306 -24.21 -37.35 -2.83
CA GLU A 306 -22.99 -37.45 -3.65
C GLU A 306 -23.29 -37.22 -5.13
N SER A 307 -24.38 -37.81 -5.65
CA SER A 307 -24.83 -37.61 -7.02
C SER A 307 -25.20 -36.15 -7.29
N TYR A 308 -25.90 -35.50 -6.36
CA TYR A 308 -26.20 -34.07 -6.44
C TYR A 308 -24.93 -33.22 -6.52
N VAL A 309 -23.96 -33.42 -5.62
CA VAL A 309 -22.70 -32.65 -5.64
C VAL A 309 -21.89 -32.96 -6.90
N TYR A 310 -21.87 -34.21 -7.37
CA TYR A 310 -21.18 -34.58 -8.60
C TYR A 310 -21.70 -33.81 -9.81
N THR A 311 -23.03 -33.65 -9.94
CA THR A 311 -23.62 -32.85 -11.03
C THR A 311 -23.18 -31.38 -10.97
N LEU A 312 -23.20 -30.77 -9.79
CA LEU A 312 -22.79 -29.38 -9.60
C LEU A 312 -21.31 -29.17 -9.86
N VAL A 313 -20.46 -30.11 -9.42
CA VAL A 313 -19.03 -30.09 -9.68
C VAL A 313 -18.74 -30.19 -11.18
N LYS A 314 -19.46 -31.06 -11.89
CA LYS A 314 -19.38 -31.19 -13.35
C LYS A 314 -19.80 -29.89 -14.06
N ASP A 315 -20.84 -29.24 -13.55
CA ASP A 315 -21.37 -27.98 -14.06
C ASP A 315 -20.56 -26.75 -13.58
N LYS A 316 -19.53 -26.96 -12.74
CA LYS A 316 -18.69 -25.93 -12.10
C LYS A 316 -19.50 -24.94 -11.24
N ASP A 317 -20.62 -25.38 -10.69
CA ASP A 317 -21.42 -24.61 -9.74
C ASP A 317 -20.93 -24.82 -8.30
N LEU A 318 -20.70 -23.72 -7.59
CA LEU A 318 -20.21 -23.67 -6.20
C LEU A 318 -21.35 -23.49 -5.18
N ASN A 319 -22.61 -23.56 -5.60
CA ASN A 319 -23.78 -23.34 -4.74
C ASN A 319 -24.00 -24.41 -3.66
N TRP A 320 -23.32 -25.56 -3.74
CA TRP A 320 -23.38 -26.61 -2.71
C TRP A 320 -22.60 -26.26 -1.44
N PHE A 321 -21.69 -25.28 -1.48
CA PHE A 321 -21.03 -24.77 -0.28
C PHE A 321 -22.00 -23.90 0.54
N PRO A 322 -22.02 -24.02 1.88
CA PRO A 322 -22.84 -23.15 2.71
C PRO A 322 -22.28 -21.72 2.67
N ARG A 323 -23.15 -20.72 2.42
CA ARG A 323 -22.79 -19.30 2.43
C ARG A 323 -23.58 -18.59 3.52
N MET A 324 -22.90 -17.91 4.43
CA MET A 324 -23.49 -17.13 5.53
C MET A 324 -24.49 -17.91 6.39
N ARG A 325 -24.33 -19.24 6.49
CA ARG A 325 -25.23 -20.13 7.26
C ARG A 325 -24.50 -21.30 7.88
N ALA A 326 -25.01 -21.80 9.00
CA ALA A 326 -24.51 -23.00 9.68
C ALA A 326 -25.66 -23.71 10.41
N MET A 327 -25.64 -25.04 10.42
CA MET A 327 -26.66 -25.87 11.08
C MET A 327 -26.75 -25.61 12.60
N SER A 328 -25.63 -25.31 13.23
CA SER A 328 -25.55 -24.97 14.66
C SER A 328 -26.27 -23.67 15.02
N LEU A 329 -26.45 -22.75 14.06
CA LEU A 329 -27.13 -21.48 14.27
C LEU A 329 -28.63 -21.53 13.93
N SER A 330 -29.04 -22.40 12.99
CA SER A 330 -30.46 -22.55 12.61
C SER A 330 -31.34 -23.14 13.72
N ILE A 331 -30.76 -23.72 14.77
CA ILE A 331 -31.53 -24.20 15.93
C ILE A 331 -32.20 -23.02 16.66
N GLY A 332 -31.65 -21.80 16.58
CA GLY A 332 -32.26 -20.61 17.16
C GLY A 332 -33.55 -20.13 16.45
N GLU A 333 -33.82 -20.58 15.23
CA GLU A 333 -35.07 -20.24 14.51
C GLU A 333 -36.29 -20.94 15.13
N THR A 334 -36.08 -22.07 15.81
CA THR A 334 -37.17 -22.78 16.50
C THR A 334 -37.77 -21.99 17.66
N GLU A 335 -37.04 -21.05 18.29
CA GLU A 335 -37.61 -20.13 19.29
C GLU A 335 -38.52 -19.07 18.66
N GLY A 336 -38.23 -18.67 17.42
CA GLY A 336 -39.10 -17.81 16.61
C GLY A 336 -40.40 -18.53 16.26
N GLU A 337 -40.29 -19.76 15.75
CA GLU A 337 -41.44 -20.62 15.43
C GLU A 337 -42.29 -20.92 16.67
N LEU A 338 -41.67 -21.16 17.84
CA LEU A 338 -42.40 -21.38 19.09
C LEU A 338 -43.18 -20.13 19.54
N ASN A 339 -42.61 -18.94 19.33
CA ASN A 339 -43.29 -17.68 19.61
C ASN A 339 -44.45 -17.41 18.64
N GLU A 340 -44.29 -17.75 17.36
CA GLU A 340 -45.36 -17.67 16.36
C GLU A 340 -46.50 -18.64 16.66
N VAL A 341 -46.20 -19.88 17.01
CA VAL A 341 -47.20 -20.88 17.44
C VAL A 341 -47.94 -20.42 18.69
N ARG A 342 -47.23 -19.82 19.67
CA ARG A 342 -47.86 -19.24 20.86
C ARG A 342 -48.79 -18.07 20.52
N CYS A 343 -48.40 -17.21 19.57
CA CYS A 343 -49.22 -16.11 19.08
C CYS A 343 -50.47 -16.62 18.32
N LEU A 344 -50.32 -17.68 17.53
CA LEU A 344 -51.42 -18.32 16.81
C LEU A 344 -52.41 -18.99 17.78
N ASN A 345 -51.94 -19.68 18.82
CA ASN A 345 -52.80 -20.24 19.87
C ASN A 345 -53.59 -19.14 20.60
N ALA A 346 -52.95 -18.02 20.95
CA ALA A 346 -53.65 -16.90 21.57
C ALA A 346 -54.70 -16.26 20.64
N LYS A 347 -54.49 -16.26 19.32
CA LYS A 347 -55.51 -15.84 18.35
C LYS A 347 -56.67 -16.85 18.28
N LEU A 348 -56.38 -18.15 18.31
CA LEU A 348 -57.37 -19.21 18.29
C LEU A 348 -58.30 -19.14 19.52
N ASP A 349 -57.73 -18.94 20.71
CA ASP A 349 -58.50 -18.79 21.96
C ASP A 349 -59.46 -17.59 21.91
N ARG A 350 -59.00 -16.46 21.34
CA ARG A 350 -59.87 -15.28 21.13
C ARG A 350 -60.99 -15.58 20.14
N THR A 351 -60.70 -16.27 19.04
CA THR A 351 -61.74 -16.65 18.08
C THR A 351 -62.74 -17.62 18.69
N GLN A 352 -62.30 -18.56 19.53
CA GLN A 352 -63.18 -19.49 20.23
C GLN A 352 -64.11 -18.75 21.20
N ALA A 353 -63.57 -17.81 21.99
CA ALA A 353 -64.38 -16.99 22.90
C ALA A 353 -65.43 -16.14 22.16
N LEU A 354 -65.08 -15.60 21.00
CA LEU A 354 -66.03 -14.86 20.15
C LEU A 354 -67.11 -15.78 19.57
N VAL A 355 -66.76 -16.99 19.15
CA VAL A 355 -67.71 -18.00 18.67
C VAL A 355 -68.67 -18.40 19.80
N ASP A 356 -68.16 -18.66 21.00
CA ASP A 356 -69.00 -19.02 22.15
C ASP A 356 -69.95 -17.87 22.55
N SER A 357 -69.46 -16.63 22.51
CA SER A 357 -70.29 -15.45 22.73
C SER A 357 -71.38 -15.28 21.67
N LEU A 358 -71.06 -15.52 20.40
CA LEU A 358 -72.03 -15.48 19.30
C LEU A 358 -73.07 -16.59 19.44
N VAL A 359 -72.65 -17.81 19.81
CA VAL A 359 -73.56 -18.93 20.07
C VAL A 359 -74.51 -18.57 21.21
N TYR A 360 -74.00 -17.98 22.29
CA TYR A 360 -74.83 -17.51 23.40
C TYR A 360 -75.87 -16.48 22.93
N GLN A 361 -75.45 -15.45 22.18
CA GLN A 361 -76.36 -14.44 21.63
C GLN A 361 -77.43 -15.04 20.71
N LEU A 362 -77.05 -16.01 19.87
CA LEU A 362 -78.00 -16.71 18.99
C LEU A 362 -79.01 -17.56 19.79
N THR A 363 -78.56 -18.21 20.87
CA THR A 363 -79.46 -18.96 21.75
C THR A 363 -80.43 -18.05 22.51
N GLU A 364 -79.95 -16.92 23.01
CA GLU A 364 -80.78 -15.93 23.70
C GLU A 364 -81.81 -15.31 22.74
N LEU A 365 -81.39 -14.95 21.53
CA LEU A 365 -82.27 -14.40 20.51
C LEU A 365 -83.32 -15.43 20.03
N LYS A 366 -82.93 -16.70 19.91
CA LYS A 366 -83.87 -17.80 19.66
C LYS A 366 -84.91 -17.91 20.77
N ASP A 367 -84.48 -17.90 22.03
CA ASP A 367 -85.39 -18.00 23.17
C ASP A 367 -86.36 -16.81 23.21
N GLU A 368 -85.88 -15.61 22.95
CA GLU A 368 -86.72 -14.41 22.92
C GLU A 368 -87.73 -14.45 21.75
N MET A 369 -87.30 -14.92 20.57
CA MET A 369 -88.19 -15.18 19.43
C MET A 369 -89.27 -16.21 19.79
N THR A 370 -88.94 -17.29 20.49
CA THR A 370 -89.95 -18.29 20.91
C THR A 370 -90.91 -17.73 21.96
N LYS A 371 -90.45 -16.87 22.88
CA LYS A 371 -91.32 -16.16 23.83
C LYS A 371 -92.24 -15.18 23.11
N GLN A 372 -91.73 -14.39 22.15
CA GLN A 372 -92.56 -13.52 21.31
C GLN A 372 -93.60 -14.30 20.51
N GLN A 373 -93.23 -15.47 19.98
CA GLN A 373 -94.18 -16.34 19.26
C GLN A 373 -95.25 -16.90 20.19
N LYS A 374 -94.90 -17.30 21.41
CA LYS A 374 -95.87 -17.67 22.46
C LYS A 374 -96.78 -16.51 22.85
N TYR A 375 -96.23 -15.30 22.99
CA TYR A 375 -97.01 -14.08 23.30
C TYR A 375 -97.95 -13.69 22.15
N ARG A 376 -97.52 -13.79 20.89
CA ARG A 376 -98.38 -13.63 19.69
C ARG A 376 -99.48 -14.68 19.66
N ASN A 377 -99.18 -15.95 19.91
CA ASN A 377 -100.21 -16.99 20.01
C ASN A 377 -101.21 -16.70 21.12
N ARG A 378 -100.76 -16.17 22.26
CA ARG A 378 -101.63 -15.82 23.40
C ARG A 378 -102.49 -14.58 23.13
N ARG A 379 -101.98 -13.55 22.44
CA ARG A 379 -102.79 -12.43 21.92
C ARG A 379 -103.75 -12.87 20.82
N GLY A 380 -103.36 -13.84 19.98
CA GLY A 380 -104.24 -14.49 19.02
C GLY A 380 -105.47 -15.10 19.72
N ILE A 381 -105.26 -15.84 20.80
CA ILE A 381 -106.33 -16.47 21.60
C ILE A 381 -107.24 -15.42 22.28
N LEU A 382 -106.68 -14.31 22.79
CA LEU A 382 -107.46 -13.20 23.37
C LEU A 382 -108.21 -12.36 22.32
N SER A 383 -107.72 -12.29 21.07
CA SER A 383 -108.48 -11.67 19.98
C SER A 383 -109.65 -12.54 19.49
N THR A 384 -109.53 -13.87 19.60
CA THR A 384 -110.63 -14.81 19.29
C THR A 384 -111.74 -14.85 20.36
N ALA A 385 -111.50 -14.33 21.57
CA ALA A 385 -112.53 -14.24 22.61
C ALA A 385 -113.29 -12.89 22.62
N SER A 386 -112.87 -11.90 21.83
CA SER A 386 -113.51 -10.58 21.79
C SER A 386 -114.04 -10.16 20.41
N ASN A 387 -114.07 -11.08 19.44
CA ASN A 387 -114.62 -10.87 18.10
C ASN A 387 -115.67 -11.93 17.69
N TYR A 388 -116.67 -12.15 18.54
CA TYR A 388 -117.93 -12.81 18.17
C TYR A 388 -119.13 -11.98 18.66
N ASN A 389 -119.28 -10.75 18.13
CA ASN A 389 -120.57 -10.11 17.80
C ASN A 389 -120.39 -8.63 17.44
N SER A 390 -120.07 -8.38 16.17
CA SER A 390 -120.61 -7.28 15.35
C SER A 390 -119.91 -7.41 14.00
N HIS A 391 -120.50 -8.17 13.09
CA HIS A 391 -121.30 -7.61 12.01
C HIS A 391 -120.57 -6.49 11.24
N GLN A 392 -120.40 -6.79 9.95
CA GLN A 392 -120.85 -5.96 8.83
C GLN A 392 -119.72 -5.50 7.89
N TYR A 393 -119.67 -6.20 6.76
CA TYR A 393 -119.41 -5.69 5.41
C TYR A 393 -118.10 -4.93 5.11
N GLY A 394 -117.34 -5.52 4.20
CA GLY A 394 -117.14 -4.87 2.89
C GLY A 394 -115.88 -4.01 2.73
N SER A 395 -114.86 -4.65 2.15
CA SER A 395 -114.19 -4.26 0.90
C SER A 395 -113.59 -2.85 0.71
N GLY A 396 -112.27 -2.87 0.49
CA GLY A 396 -111.54 -2.00 -0.46
C GLY A 396 -111.09 -0.65 0.11
N ALA A 397 -109.99 -0.04 -0.32
CA ALA A 397 -108.91 -0.35 -1.25
C ALA A 397 -107.90 0.82 -1.17
N GLY A 398 -106.64 0.62 -1.56
CA GLY A 398 -105.65 1.67 -1.88
C GLY A 398 -104.47 1.70 -0.90
N MET A 399 -103.30 1.15 -1.28
CA MET A 399 -102.19 1.81 -2.02
C MET A 399 -101.44 2.81 -1.10
N ASP A 400 -100.12 2.79 -0.90
CA ASP A 400 -99.02 2.38 -1.79
C ASP A 400 -97.75 1.91 -1.06
N THR A 401 -97.02 1.14 -1.86
CA THR A 401 -95.67 0.57 -1.82
C THR A 401 -94.53 1.58 -1.60
N ILE A 402 -93.54 1.29 -0.73
CA ILE A 402 -92.20 0.70 -1.00
C ILE A 402 -91.08 1.75 -1.14
N GLN A 403 -89.89 1.34 -0.70
CA GLN A 403 -88.54 1.79 -1.03
C GLN A 403 -87.97 2.96 -0.22
N GLN A 404 -86.72 2.95 0.24
CA GLN A 404 -85.64 1.95 0.33
C GLN A 404 -84.48 2.71 1.01
N TYR A 405 -83.71 1.99 1.83
CA TYR A 405 -82.25 2.08 1.99
C TYR A 405 -81.73 3.35 2.71
N GLN A 406 -80.74 3.26 3.59
CA GLN A 406 -79.62 2.32 3.67
C GLN A 406 -79.17 2.15 5.12
#